data_AF-A0A9D9DN51-F1
#
_entry.id   AF-A0A9D9DN51-F1
#
_cell.length_a   1.000
_cell.length_b   1.000
_cell.length_c   1.000
_cell.angle_alpha   90.00
_cell.angle_beta   90.00
_cell.angle_gamma   90.00
#
_symmetry.space_group_name_H-M   'P 1'
#
loop_
_entity.id
_entity.type
_entity.pdbx_description
1 polymer ?
#
loop_
_entity_poly.entity_id
_entity_poly.type
_entity_poly.pdbx_seq_one_letter_code
_entity_poly.pdbx_strand_id
1 'polypeptide(L)'
;MKSYTNILALVTLFLLAGVQKGAGEENVCRYTMEISYPRGEISGLCIIRKSEDGGALSVINQFGIKAFDAAYDSRRERIRLSNVIGPLDRCRIKRIIAKDLRPLFQNADTAAIVIENKRFGIKYKFVPLRDVEQ
;
A
#
# COMPACT_ATOMS: atom_id res chain seq x y z
N MET A 1 3.52 -52.96 22.13
CA MET A 1 3.83 -51.57 22.50
C MET A 1 5.15 -51.17 21.86
N LYS A 2 5.13 -50.40 20.76
CA LYS A 2 6.26 -49.63 20.16
C LYS A 2 5.85 -49.25 18.72
N SER A 3 5.06 -48.19 18.54
CA SER A 3 4.89 -47.58 17.21
C SER A 3 4.25 -46.17 17.25
N TYR A 4 4.60 -45.33 18.22
CA TYR A 4 4.15 -43.93 18.25
C TYR A 4 5.29 -42.91 18.05
N THR A 5 6.55 -43.37 18.15
CA THR A 5 7.73 -42.51 18.07
C THR A 5 7.93 -41.90 16.67
N ASN A 6 7.56 -42.63 15.60
CA ASN A 6 7.76 -42.16 14.23
C ASN A 6 6.67 -41.17 13.75
N ILE A 7 5.45 -41.26 14.27
CA ILE A 7 4.35 -40.35 13.88
C ILE A 7 4.55 -38.99 14.57
N LEU A 8 4.99 -38.99 15.84
CA LEU A 8 5.25 -37.75 16.59
C LEU A 8 6.39 -36.92 15.97
N ALA A 9 7.42 -37.58 15.42
CA ALA A 9 8.52 -36.95 14.70
C ALA A 9 8.09 -36.32 13.35
N LEU A 10 7.11 -36.92 12.65
CA LEU A 10 6.64 -36.43 11.36
C LEU A 10 5.73 -35.20 11.51
N VAL A 11 4.91 -35.16 12.56
CA VAL A 11 4.08 -34.00 12.90
C VAL A 11 4.92 -32.80 13.35
N THR A 12 6.06 -33.04 14.02
CA THR A 12 6.99 -31.96 14.41
C THR A 12 7.76 -31.36 13.22
N LEU A 13 8.06 -32.15 12.19
CA LEU A 13 8.70 -31.66 10.97
C LEU A 13 7.78 -30.72 10.16
N PHE A 14 6.48 -31.00 10.14
CA PHE A 14 5.49 -30.16 9.45
C PHE A 14 5.24 -28.82 10.14
N LEU A 15 5.38 -28.75 11.48
CA LEU A 15 5.25 -27.49 12.21
C LEU A 15 6.44 -26.53 11.99
N LEU A 16 7.63 -27.06 11.71
CA LEU A 16 8.81 -26.24 11.35
C LEU A 16 8.75 -25.71 9.91
N ALA A 17 8.12 -26.44 8.98
CA ALA A 17 7.96 -25.99 7.60
C ALA A 17 6.82 -24.96 7.41
N GLY A 18 5.85 -24.92 8.32
CA GLY A 18 4.67 -24.04 8.23
C GLY A 18 4.88 -22.61 8.76
N VAL A 19 6.03 -22.30 9.34
CA VAL A 19 6.34 -20.95 9.86
C VAL A 19 7.61 -20.42 9.20
N GLN A 20 7.53 -20.17 7.90
CA GLN A 20 8.29 -19.08 7.31
C GLN A 20 7.38 -17.87 7.19
N LYS A 21 7.02 -17.31 8.34
CA LYS A 21 6.61 -15.90 8.38
C LYS A 21 7.90 -15.13 8.23
N GLY A 22 8.28 -14.86 6.97
CA GLY A 22 9.43 -14.05 6.66
C GLY A 22 9.36 -12.77 7.47
N ALA A 23 10.30 -12.62 8.40
CA ALA A 23 10.64 -11.34 8.99
C ALA A 23 11.37 -10.53 7.91
N GLY A 24 10.64 -10.17 6.85
CA GLY A 24 11.03 -9.04 6.03
C GLY A 24 10.74 -7.81 6.87
N GLU A 25 11.72 -6.93 7.04
CA GLU A 25 11.47 -5.59 7.57
C GLU A 25 10.25 -5.01 6.84
N GLU A 26 9.12 -4.90 7.54
CA GLU A 26 7.93 -4.30 6.97
C GLU A 26 8.23 -2.80 6.85
N ASN A 27 8.76 -2.40 5.69
CA ASN A 27 9.04 -1.00 5.40
C ASN A 27 7.70 -0.30 5.14
N VAL A 28 7.09 0.14 6.26
CA VAL A 28 5.83 0.86 6.29
C VAL A 28 6.13 2.35 6.35
N CYS A 29 5.77 3.06 5.28
CA CYS A 29 5.86 4.51 5.21
C CYS A 29 4.48 5.12 5.44
N ARG A 30 4.41 6.15 6.29
CA ARG A 30 3.19 6.91 6.55
C ARG A 30 3.34 8.32 6.01
N TYR A 31 2.28 8.84 5.40
CA TYR A 31 2.24 10.18 4.85
C TYR A 31 0.95 10.88 5.27
N THR A 32 1.04 12.16 5.59
CA THR A 32 -0.09 13.07 5.42
C THR A 32 -0.27 13.32 3.93
N MET A 33 -1.49 13.31 3.45
CA MET A 33 -1.78 13.46 2.03
C MET A 33 -2.93 14.43 1.76
N GLU A 34 -2.76 15.19 0.69
CA GLU A 34 -3.78 16.00 0.02
C GLU A 34 -3.89 15.55 -1.45
N ILE A 35 -5.09 15.23 -1.90
CA ILE A 35 -5.42 14.93 -3.30
C ILE A 35 -6.52 15.90 -3.74
N SER A 36 -6.16 16.87 -4.57
CA SER A 36 -7.09 17.83 -5.14
C SER A 36 -7.41 17.43 -6.58
N TYR A 37 -8.69 17.46 -6.96
CA TYR A 37 -9.17 17.13 -8.30
C TYR A 37 -10.35 18.06 -8.67
N PRO A 38 -10.78 18.15 -9.94
CA PRO A 38 -11.74 19.18 -10.36
C PRO A 38 -13.11 19.12 -9.68
N ARG A 39 -13.43 18.03 -8.98
CA ARG A 39 -14.74 17.80 -8.34
C ARG A 39 -14.65 17.67 -6.83
N GLY A 40 -13.50 17.98 -6.22
CA GLY A 40 -13.33 17.90 -4.78
C GLY A 40 -11.88 17.71 -4.34
N GLU A 41 -11.73 17.48 -3.05
CA GLU A 41 -10.45 17.28 -2.41
C GLU A 41 -10.55 16.15 -1.38
N ILE A 42 -9.49 15.39 -1.23
CA ILE A 42 -9.34 14.35 -0.21
C ILE A 42 -8.06 14.65 0.56
N SER A 43 -8.23 14.99 1.83
CA SER A 43 -7.15 15.12 2.81
C SER A 43 -7.17 13.92 3.75
N GLY A 44 -6.00 13.48 4.22
CA GLY A 44 -5.91 12.46 5.26
C GLY A 44 -4.55 11.76 5.30
N LEU A 45 -4.61 10.44 5.49
CA LEU A 45 -3.45 9.59 5.65
C LEU A 45 -3.28 8.65 4.45
N CYS A 46 -2.02 8.45 4.09
CA CYS A 46 -1.60 7.43 3.15
C CYS A 46 -0.59 6.52 3.85
N ILE A 47 -0.90 5.24 3.91
CA ILE A 47 -0.02 4.22 4.47
C ILE A 47 0.45 3.34 3.33
N ILE A 48 1.76 3.19 3.18
CA ILE A 48 2.40 2.38 2.14
C ILE A 48 3.20 1.30 2.82
N ARG A 49 2.93 0.05 2.47
CA ARG A 49 3.73 -1.10 2.86
C ARG A 49 4.51 -1.58 1.64
N LYS A 50 5.84 -1.56 1.71
CA LYS A 50 6.71 -2.12 0.68
C LYS A 50 7.07 -3.58 1.00
N SER A 51 7.37 -4.34 -0.04
CA SER A 51 7.87 -5.72 0.00
C SER A 51 8.76 -5.96 -1.23
N GLU A 52 9.57 -7.02 -1.24
CA GLU A 52 10.44 -7.32 -2.39
C GLU A 52 9.65 -7.54 -3.69
N ASP A 53 8.52 -8.24 -3.61
CA ASP A 53 7.66 -8.56 -4.77
C ASP A 53 6.61 -7.48 -5.09
N GLY A 54 6.61 -6.33 -4.40
CA GLY A 54 5.64 -5.27 -4.65
C GLY A 54 5.29 -4.42 -3.43
N GLY A 55 4.04 -3.99 -3.33
CA GLY A 55 3.59 -3.24 -2.17
C GLY A 55 2.09 -3.00 -2.14
N ALA A 56 1.61 -2.51 -1.01
CA ALA A 56 0.23 -2.09 -0.83
C ALA A 56 0.17 -0.66 -0.28
N LEU A 57 -0.86 0.08 -0.67
CA LEU A 57 -1.16 1.42 -0.19
C LEU A 57 -2.62 1.50 0.22
N SER A 58 -2.90 2.17 1.33
CA SER A 58 -4.25 2.51 1.77
C SER A 58 -4.35 4.02 1.97
N VAL A 59 -5.39 4.61 1.38
CA VAL A 59 -5.74 6.02 1.57
C VAL A 59 -6.95 6.11 2.46
N ILE A 60 -6.81 6.87 3.53
CA ILE A 60 -7.85 7.12 4.51
C ILE A 60 -8.02 8.63 4.61
N ASN A 61 -9.24 9.12 4.48
CA ASN A 61 -9.49 10.55 4.63
C ASN A 61 -9.43 10.98 6.10
N GLN A 62 -9.56 12.28 6.35
CA GLN A 62 -9.57 12.87 7.70
C GLN A 62 -10.69 12.36 8.63
N PHE A 63 -11.73 11.71 8.09
CA PHE A 63 -12.84 11.14 8.85
C PHE A 63 -12.67 9.64 9.12
N GLY A 64 -11.50 9.06 8.81
CA GLY A 64 -11.25 7.63 8.97
C GLY A 64 -11.90 6.76 7.90
N ILE A 65 -12.54 7.36 6.89
CA ILE A 65 -13.15 6.63 5.77
C ILE A 65 -12.06 6.33 4.75
N LYS A 66 -11.92 5.05 4.40
CA LYS A 66 -11.01 4.61 3.35
C LYS A 66 -11.49 5.11 1.99
N ALA A 67 -10.65 5.88 1.29
CA ALA A 67 -10.96 6.38 -0.05
C ALA A 67 -10.63 5.37 -1.15
N PHE A 68 -9.49 4.67 -1.04
CA PHE A 68 -9.11 3.55 -1.89
C PHE A 68 -7.92 2.77 -1.30
N ASP A 69 -7.81 1.52 -1.72
CA ASP A 69 -6.59 0.71 -1.59
C ASP A 69 -5.91 0.60 -2.96
N ALA A 70 -4.60 0.39 -2.97
CA ALA A 70 -3.85 0.08 -4.16
C ALA A 70 -2.80 -1.01 -3.90
N ALA A 71 -2.60 -1.90 -4.86
CA ALA A 71 -1.54 -2.90 -4.83
C ALA A 71 -0.60 -2.69 -6.01
N TYR A 72 0.71 -2.64 -5.74
CA TYR A 72 1.78 -2.58 -6.72
C TYR A 72 2.38 -3.98 -6.91
N ASP A 73 2.48 -4.40 -8.17
CA ASP A 73 3.15 -5.62 -8.62
C ASP A 73 4.47 -5.22 -9.26
N SER A 74 5.61 -5.59 -8.63
CA SER A 74 6.94 -5.18 -9.10
C SER A 74 7.30 -5.85 -10.44
N ARG A 75 6.86 -7.10 -10.66
CA ARG A 75 7.15 -7.87 -11.87
C ARG A 75 6.45 -7.31 -13.11
N ARG A 76 5.23 -6.79 -12.92
CA ARG A 76 4.43 -6.18 -14.00
C ARG A 76 4.57 -4.66 -14.06
N GLU A 77 5.24 -4.07 -13.08
CA GLU A 77 5.31 -2.63 -12.82
C GLU A 77 3.91 -1.96 -12.82
N ARG A 78 2.90 -2.63 -12.27
CA ARG A 78 1.50 -2.17 -12.38
C ARG A 78 0.86 -1.96 -11.03
N ILE A 79 0.05 -0.91 -10.95
CA ILE A 79 -0.79 -0.63 -9.79
C ILE A 79 -2.24 -1.02 -10.11
N ARG A 80 -2.90 -1.68 -9.15
CA ARG A 80 -4.32 -1.98 -9.18
C ARG A 80 -5.00 -1.26 -8.03
N LEU A 81 -5.99 -0.41 -8.34
CA LEU A 81 -6.86 0.19 -7.34
C LEU A 81 -8.01 -0.76 -6.97
N SER A 82 -8.37 -0.75 -5.69
CA SER A 82 -9.48 -1.51 -5.11
C SER A 82 -10.14 -0.69 -4.01
N ASN A 83 -11.33 -1.11 -3.55
CA ASN A 83 -12.06 -0.46 -2.45
C ASN A 83 -12.22 1.06 -2.63
N VAL A 84 -12.50 1.48 -3.87
CA VAL A 84 -12.54 2.88 -4.28
C VAL A 84 -13.90 3.49 -3.96
N ILE A 85 -13.94 4.66 -3.32
CA ILE A 85 -15.18 5.38 -3.04
C ILE A 85 -15.89 5.82 -4.32
N GLY A 86 -17.22 5.90 -4.27
CA GLY A 86 -18.08 6.21 -5.42
C GLY A 86 -17.63 7.38 -6.31
N PRO A 87 -17.19 8.54 -5.77
CA PRO A 87 -16.71 9.66 -6.59
C PRO A 87 -15.51 9.32 -7.48
N LEU A 88 -14.65 8.41 -7.02
CA LEU A 88 -13.43 7.97 -7.70
C LEU A 88 -13.60 6.65 -8.46
N ASP A 89 -14.70 5.92 -8.25
CA ASP A 89 -14.95 4.59 -8.82
C ASP A 89 -15.42 4.65 -10.29
N ARG A 90 -14.71 5.39 -11.13
CA ARG A 90 -14.85 5.32 -12.59
C ARG A 90 -13.61 4.66 -13.15
N CYS A 91 -13.78 3.70 -14.07
CA CYS A 91 -12.67 2.95 -14.65
C CYS A 91 -11.54 3.86 -15.18
N ARG A 92 -11.89 4.97 -15.85
CA ARG A 92 -10.92 5.96 -16.34
C ARG A 92 -10.17 6.66 -15.20
N ILE A 93 -10.87 7.09 -14.15
CA ILE A 93 -10.27 7.76 -12.99
C ILE A 93 -9.33 6.80 -12.27
N LYS A 94 -9.79 5.56 -12.00
CA LYS A 94 -8.96 4.51 -11.37
C LYS A 94 -7.65 4.27 -12.11
N ARG A 95 -7.68 4.20 -13.45
CA ARG A 95 -6.46 4.03 -14.28
C ARG A 95 -5.53 5.23 -14.20
N ILE A 96 -6.06 6.44 -14.15
CA ILE A 96 -5.26 7.67 -14.01
C ILE A 96 -4.57 7.67 -12.65
N ILE A 97 -5.32 7.48 -11.57
CA ILE A 97 -4.77 7.41 -10.21
C ILE A 97 -3.72 6.30 -10.10
N ALA A 98 -4.00 5.10 -10.61
CA ALA A 98 -3.03 3.99 -10.62
C ALA A 98 -1.70 4.39 -11.29
N LYS A 99 -1.76 5.12 -12.41
CA LYS A 99 -0.56 5.56 -13.12
C LYS A 99 0.17 6.65 -12.33
N ASP A 100 -0.57 7.62 -11.82
CA ASP A 100 -0.01 8.78 -11.13
C ASP A 100 0.67 8.39 -9.81
N LEU A 101 0.19 7.35 -9.12
CA LEU A 101 0.75 6.89 -7.85
C LEU A 101 1.96 5.95 -7.99
N ARG A 102 2.33 5.53 -9.21
CA ARG A 102 3.49 4.64 -9.44
C ARG A 102 4.79 5.14 -8.78
N PRO A 103 5.14 6.43 -8.85
CA PRO A 103 6.35 6.94 -8.22
C PRO A 103 6.39 6.74 -6.70
N LEU A 104 5.25 6.62 -6.02
CA LEU A 104 5.23 6.36 -4.58
C LEU A 104 5.81 4.98 -4.24
N PHE A 105 5.60 3.96 -5.06
CA PHE A 105 6.16 2.64 -4.77
C PHE A 105 7.65 2.53 -5.11
N GLN A 106 8.15 3.44 -5.96
CA GLN A 106 9.54 3.47 -6.41
C GLN A 106 10.43 4.37 -5.54
N ASN A 107 9.89 5.50 -5.07
CA ASN A 107 10.66 6.58 -4.43
C ASN A 107 10.08 7.00 -3.06
N ALA A 108 9.26 6.16 -2.40
CA ALA A 108 8.71 6.50 -1.08
C ALA A 108 9.77 6.46 0.01
N ASP A 109 10.64 7.45 0.02
CA ASP A 109 11.60 7.69 1.09
C ASP A 109 11.35 9.11 1.67
N THR A 110 12.12 9.49 2.69
CA THR A 110 11.94 10.55 3.70
C THR A 110 11.57 11.97 3.22
N ALA A 111 11.37 12.21 1.92
CA ALA A 111 11.01 13.50 1.35
C ALA A 111 9.51 13.62 1.00
N ALA A 112 9.04 14.86 0.97
CA ALA A 112 7.70 15.15 0.44
C ALA A 112 7.65 14.90 -1.07
N ILE A 113 6.57 14.27 -1.54
CA ILE A 113 6.34 13.94 -2.94
C ILE A 113 5.15 14.76 -3.43
N VAL A 114 5.36 15.52 -4.51
CA VAL A 114 4.30 16.28 -5.19
C VAL A 114 4.18 15.77 -6.61
N ILE A 115 2.96 15.37 -6.99
CA ILE A 115 2.64 14.85 -8.31
C ILE A 115 1.53 15.72 -8.88
N GLU A 116 1.71 16.20 -10.11
CA GLU A 116 0.71 17.02 -10.79
C GLU A 116 0.37 16.44 -12.17
N ASN A 117 -0.89 16.09 -12.36
CA ASN A 117 -1.44 15.64 -13.62
C ASN A 117 -2.28 16.76 -14.26
N LYS A 118 -1.60 17.68 -14.96
CA LYS A 118 -2.23 18.85 -15.60
C LYS A 118 -3.34 18.49 -16.58
N ARG A 119 -3.23 17.35 -17.27
CA ARG A 119 -4.24 16.89 -18.23
C ARG A 119 -5.59 16.61 -17.58
N PHE A 120 -5.58 16.12 -16.34
CA PHE A 120 -6.80 15.74 -15.61
C PHE A 120 -7.10 16.67 -14.44
N GLY A 121 -6.27 17.70 -14.21
CA GLY A 121 -6.39 18.65 -13.12
C GLY A 121 -6.28 17.99 -11.75
N ILE A 122 -5.47 16.92 -11.62
CA ILE A 122 -5.28 16.21 -10.36
C ILE A 122 -3.92 16.57 -9.79
N LYS A 123 -3.89 16.96 -8.52
CA LYS A 123 -2.66 17.23 -7.76
C LYS A 123 -2.64 16.33 -6.54
N TYR A 124 -1.50 15.73 -6.29
CA TYR A 124 -1.24 14.91 -5.13
C TYR A 124 -0.05 15.47 -4.37
N LYS A 125 -0.16 15.54 -3.06
CA LYS A 125 0.92 15.94 -2.16
C LYS A 125 0.97 14.93 -1.03
N PHE A 126 2.13 14.32 -0.83
CA PHE A 126 2.42 13.36 0.22
C PHE A 126 3.56 13.90 1.05
N VAL A 127 3.35 14.07 2.36
CA VAL A 127 4.36 14.55 3.30
C VAL A 127 4.62 13.43 4.31
N PRO A 128 5.86 12.87 4.37
CA PRO A 128 6.18 11.82 5.31
C PRO A 128 5.84 12.21 6.74
N LEU A 129 5.17 11.31 7.44
CA LEU A 129 5.03 11.38 8.88
C LEU A 129 6.32 10.81 9.46
N ARG A 130 7.13 11.68 10.06
CA ARG A 130 8.23 11.24 10.93
C ARG A 130 7.57 10.73 12.20
N ASP A 131 7.71 9.43 12.46
CA ASP A 131 7.36 8.89 13.76
C ASP A 131 8.21 9.67 14.78
N VAL A 132 7.55 10.46 15.62
CA VAL A 132 8.19 11.02 16.82
C VAL A 132 8.31 9.81 17.73
N GLU A 133 9.47 9.14 17.69
CA GLU A 133 9.83 8.15 18.71
C GLU A 133 9.62 8.82 20.07
N GLN A 134 8.62 8.35 20.82
CA GLN A 134 8.43 8.65 22.23
C GLN A 134 9.20 7.63 23.06
#